data_AF-A0A1F5SX77-F1
#
_entry.id   AF-A0A1F5SX77-F1
#
_cell.length_a   1.000
_cell.length_b   1.000
_cell.length_c   1.000
_cell.angle_alpha   90.00
_cell.angle_beta   90.00
_cell.angle_gamma   90.00
#
_symmetry.space_group_name_H-M   'P 1'
#
loop_
_entity.id
_entity.type
_entity.pdbx_description
1 polymer ?
#
loop_
_entity_poly.entity_id
_entity_poly.type
_entity_poly.pdbx_seq_one_letter_code
_entity_poly.pdbx_strand_id
1 'polypeptide(L)' 'MGAALAFVGVIFFLLILWAGFGWMLAKGNEQKITEAKETIITAVLGLIVILGAYAITALIAMIFSNALKGA' A
#
# COMPACT_ATOMS: atom_id res chain seq x y z
N MET A 1 -0.61 -18.28 3.27
CA MET A 1 -0.22 -16.98 3.87
C MET A 1 -0.43 -15.76 2.95
N GLY A 2 -0.81 -15.90 1.67
CA GLY A 2 -1.04 -14.73 0.79
C GLY A 2 -2.39 -14.01 0.95
N ALA A 3 -3.35 -14.60 1.66
CA ALA A 3 -4.72 -14.05 1.76
C ALA A 3 -4.77 -12.70 2.50
N ALA A 4 -3.94 -12.52 3.55
CA ALA A 4 -3.88 -11.26 4.28
C ALA A 4 -3.31 -10.12 3.42
N LEU A 5 -2.24 -10.39 2.65
CA LEU A 5 -1.67 -9.42 1.71
C LEU A 5 -2.63 -9.06 0.58
N ALA A 6 -3.34 -10.06 0.03
CA ALA A 6 -4.35 -9.84 -1.00
C ALA A 6 -5.51 -8.98 -0.47
N PHE A 7 -6.00 -9.26 0.75
CA PHE A 7 -7.07 -8.50 1.38
C PHE A 7 -6.67 -7.03 1.62
N VAL A 8 -5.46 -6.80 2.12
CA VAL A 8 -4.90 -5.46 2.31
C VAL A 8 -4.78 -4.72 0.98
N GLY A 9 -4.25 -5.37 -0.07
CA GLY A 9 -4.14 -4.77 -1.41
C GLY A 9 -5.49 -4.33 -1.97
N VAL A 10 -6.55 -5.12 -1.77
CA VAL A 10 -7.91 -4.76 -2.20
C VAL A 10 -8.45 -3.56 -1.42
N ILE A 11 -8.22 -3.47 -0.11
CA ILE A 11 -8.65 -2.31 0.69
C ILE A 11 -7.98 -1.03 0.19
N PHE A 12 -6.67 -1.06 -0.01
CA PHE A 12 -5.94 0.10 -0.52
C PHE A 12 -6.37 0.49 -1.93
N PHE A 13 -6.68 -0.48 -2.78
CA PHE A 13 -7.25 -0.22 -4.11
C PHE A 13 -8.60 0.51 -4.03
N LEU A 14 -9.49 0.08 -3.13
CA LEU A 14 -10.78 0.75 -2.90
C LEU A 14 -10.61 2.17 -2.35
N LEU A 15 -9.66 2.40 -1.44
CA LEU A 15 -9.36 3.73 -0.92
C LEU A 15 -8.87 4.69 -2.00
N ILE A 16 -7.99 4.22 -2.90
CA ILE A 16 -7.50 5.01 -4.04
C ILE A 16 -8.66 5.37 -4.98
N LEU A 17 -9.56 4.42 -5.28
CA LEU A 17 -10.74 4.70 -6.08
C LEU A 17 -11.63 5.76 -5.41
N TRP A 18 -11.89 5.62 -4.11
CA TRP A 18 -12.75 6.55 -3.38
C TRP A 18 -12.17 7.97 -3.35
N ALA A 19 -10.87 8.10 -3.09
CA ALA A 19 -10.17 9.38 -3.15
C ALA A 19 -10.13 9.96 -4.57
N GLY A 20 -9.95 9.11 -5.60
CA GLY A 20 -10.01 9.50 -7.01
C GLY A 20 -11.38 10.06 -7.42
N PHE A 21 -12.47 9.42 -6.98
CA PHE A 21 -13.82 9.96 -7.16
C PHE A 21 -14.00 11.28 -6.42
N GLY A 22 -13.49 11.40 -5.19
CA GLY A 22 -13.49 12.67 -4.45
C GLY A 22 -12.78 13.79 -5.19
N TRP A 23 -11.65 13.49 -5.84
CA TRP A 23 -10.91 14.46 -6.66
C TRP A 23 -11.69 14.89 -7.90
N MET A 24 -12.30 13.94 -8.63
CA MET A 24 -13.11 14.23 -9.81
C MET A 24 -14.39 15.01 -9.47
N LEU A 25 -14.98 14.78 -8.30
CA LEU A 25 -16.20 15.43 -7.83
C LEU A 25 -15.96 16.80 -7.16
N ALA A 26 -14.71 17.22 -6.99
CA ALA A 26 -14.36 18.45 -6.30
C ALA A 26 -14.87 19.73 -7.00
N LYS A 27 -15.31 19.66 -8.27
CA LYS A 27 -15.96 20.76 -9.03
C LYS A 27 -15.25 22.13 -8.88
N GLY A 28 -13.92 22.14 -8.85
CA GLY A 28 -13.11 23.37 -8.73
C GLY A 28 -12.89 23.88 -7.30
N ASN A 29 -13.36 23.18 -6.27
CA ASN A 29 -13.01 23.48 -4.88
C ASN A 29 -11.57 23.00 -4.60
N GLU A 30 -10.63 23.94 -4.50
CA GLU A 30 -9.21 23.66 -4.24
C GLU A 30 -8.96 22.90 -2.94
N GLN A 31 -9.79 23.12 -1.91
CA GLN A 31 -9.68 22.44 -0.63
C GLN A 31 -10.01 20.95 -0.78
N LYS A 32 -11.09 20.63 -1.50
CA LYS A 32 -11.48 19.25 -1.85
C LYS A 32 -10.44 18.57 -2.73
N ILE A 33 -9.82 19.31 -3.65
CA ILE A 33 -8.75 18.80 -4.51
C ILE A 33 -7.51 18.42 -3.68
N THR A 34 -7.13 19.27 -2.73
CA THR A 34 -5.97 19.07 -1.87
C THR A 34 -6.18 17.87 -0.94
N GLU A 35 -7.34 17.80 -0.30
CA GLU A 35 -7.73 16.70 0.59
C GLU A 35 -7.75 15.34 -0.15
N ALA A 36 -8.29 15.31 -1.37
CA ALA A 36 -8.30 14.10 -2.18
C ALA A 36 -6.88 13.67 -2.60
N LYS A 37 -6.00 14.63 -2.95
CA LYS A 37 -4.59 14.35 -3.26
C LYS A 37 -3.82 13.82 -2.05
N GLU A 38 -3.99 14.42 -0.87
CA GLU A 38 -3.39 13.91 0.37
C GLU A 38 -3.83 12.48 0.68
N THR A 39 -5.12 12.19 0.47
CA THR A 39 -5.66 10.85 0.70
C THR A 39 -5.02 9.83 -0.25
N ILE A 40 -4.85 10.17 -1.54
CA ILE A 40 -4.17 9.30 -2.51
C ILE A 40 -2.70 9.09 -2.11
N ILE A 41 -1.98 10.14 -1.75
CA ILE A 41 -0.57 10.05 -1.35
C ILE A 41 -0.41 9.16 -0.11
N THR A 42 -1.25 9.36 0.90
CA THR A 42 -1.23 8.56 2.14
C THR A 42 -1.54 7.09 1.85
N ALA A 43 -2.52 6.81 0.98
CA ALA A 43 -2.85 5.45 0.57
C ALA A 43 -1.68 4.77 -0.16
N VAL A 44 -1.01 5.48 -1.08
CA VAL A 44 0.17 4.95 -1.79
C VAL A 44 1.33 4.69 -0.84
N LEU A 45 1.60 5.61 0.10
CA LEU A 45 2.65 5.42 1.11
C LEU A 45 2.39 4.21 1.99
N GLY A 46 1.14 4.01 2.44
CA GLY A 46 0.76 2.83 3.21
C GLY A 46 0.99 1.52 2.44
N LEU A 47 0.65 1.50 1.15
CA LEU A 47 0.90 0.34 0.28
C LEU A 47 2.40 0.04 0.16
N ILE A 48 3.23 1.06 -0.06
CA ILE A 48 4.69 0.94 -0.19
C ILE A 48 5.28 0.34 1.10
N VAL A 49 4.86 0.82 2.27
CA VAL A 49 5.36 0.32 3.56
C VAL A 49 5.04 -1.17 3.74
N ILE A 50 3.82 -1.59 3.40
CA ILE A 50 3.39 -2.99 3.56
C ILE A 50 4.15 -3.91 2.61
N LEU A 51 4.29 -3.51 1.34
CA LEU A 51 5.07 -4.24 0.36
C LEU A 51 6.56 -4.30 0.75
N GLY A 52 7.10 -3.18 1.24
CA GLY A 52 8.47 -3.11 1.76
C GLY A 52 8.70 -4.03 2.96
N ALA A 53 7.78 -4.07 3.91
CA ALA A 53 7.84 -4.97 5.07
C ALA A 53 7.83 -6.44 4.65
N TYR A 54 6.98 -6.82 3.68
CA TYR A 54 6.97 -8.18 3.13
C TYR A 54 8.29 -8.52 2.42
N ALA A 55 8.82 -7.61 1.61
CA ALA A 55 10.09 -7.80 0.92
C ALA A 55 11.24 -8.00 1.91
N ILE A 56 11.33 -7.18 2.95
CA ILE A 56 12.35 -7.30 4.00
C ILE A 56 12.22 -8.64 4.73
N THR A 57 11.00 -9.03 5.12
CA THR A 57 10.75 -10.30 5.81
C THR A 57 11.16 -11.50 4.95
N ALA A 58 10.84 -11.46 3.65
CA ALA A 58 11.22 -12.50 2.71
C ALA A 58 12.74 -12.58 2.51
N LEU A 59 13.44 -11.44 2.47
CA LEU A 59 14.90 -11.40 2.41
C LEU A 59 15.54 -12.01 3.66
N ILE A 60 15.06 -11.65 4.85
CA ILE A 60 15.57 -12.21 6.11
C ILE A 60 15.31 -13.72 6.16
N ALA A 61 14.10 -14.16 5.80
CA ALA A 61 13.75 -15.58 5.77
C ALA A 61 14.62 -16.37 4.77
N MET A 62 14.92 -15.78 3.61
CA MET A 62 15.81 -16.37 2.60
C MET A 62 17.24 -16.53 3.13
N ILE A 63 17.79 -15.46 3.73
CA ILE A 63 19.14 -15.50 4.32
C ILE A 63 19.22 -16.54 5.43
N PHE A 64 18.22 -16.57 6.31
CA PHE A 64 18.14 -17.53 7.41
C PHE A 64 18.03 -18.98 6.92
N SER A 65 17.20 -19.25 5.90
CA SER A 65 17.09 -20.59 5.30
C SER A 65 18.39 -21.05 4.64
N ASN A 66 19.15 -20.14 4.02
CA ASN A 66 20.42 -20.48 3.39
C ASN A 66 21.49 -20.80 4.43
N ALA A 67 21.50 -20.08 5.56
CA ALA A 67 22.41 -20.36 6.67
C ALA A 67 22.19 -21.76 7.28
N LEU A 68 20.94 -22.24 7.36
CA LEU A 68 20.63 -23.59 7.86
C LEU A 68 20.95 -24.71 6.88
N LYS A 69 20.97 -24.44 5.56
CA LYS A 69 21.32 -25.44 4.54
C LYS A 69 22.83 -25.60 4.33
N GLY A 70 23.63 -24.67 4.84
CA GLY A 70 25.09 -24.67 4.75
C GLY A 70 25.82 -25.27 5.95
N ALA A 71 25.10 -25.72 6.98
CA ALA A 71 25.61 -26.44 8.15
C ALA A 71 25.20 -27.91 8.08
#